data_AF-A0A939B4H2-F1
#
_entry.id   AF-A0A939B4H2-F1
#
_cell.length_a   1.000
_cell.length_b   1.000
_cell.length_c   1.000
_cell.angle_alpha   90.00
_cell.angle_beta   90.00
_cell.angle_gamma   90.00
#
_symmetry.space_group_name_H-M   'P 1'
#
loop_
_entity.id
_entity.type
_entity.pdbx_description
1 polymer ?
#
loop_
_entity_poly.entity_id
_entity_poly.type
_entity_poly.pdbx_seq_one_letter_code
_entity_poly.pdbx_strand_id
1 'polypeptide(L)' 'MFELTGKPASATVSSAVVAEIKYLLADSSLSMKDIVAAMSFSDQAVFTKFFKRHTGQTPKQYRNGA' A
#
# COMPACT_ATOMS: atom_id res chain seq x y z
N MET A 1 -18.70 17.43 16.77
CA MET A 1 -18.40 16.52 15.64
C MET A 1 -16.94 16.16 15.76
N PHE A 2 -16.63 14.88 15.98
CA PHE A 2 -15.25 14.41 16.06
C PHE A 2 -14.61 14.53 14.68
N GLU A 3 -13.75 15.53 14.52
CA GLU A 3 -12.84 15.61 13.39
C GLU A 3 -11.96 14.37 13.43
N LEU A 4 -12.33 13.39 12.61
CA LEU A 4 -11.54 12.21 12.31
C LEU A 4 -10.24 12.69 11.65
N THR A 5 -9.26 13.02 12.50
CA THR A 5 -7.81 12.96 12.24
C THR A 5 -7.46 13.02 10.75
N GLY A 6 -7.47 14.22 10.16
CA GLY A 6 -7.09 14.49 8.77
C GLY A 6 -5.59 14.29 8.47
N LYS A 7 -4.90 13.52 9.31
CA LYS A 7 -3.59 12.96 9.05
C LYS A 7 -3.79 11.47 9.33
N PRO A 8 -3.55 10.55 8.36
CA PRO A 8 -3.27 9.19 8.76
C PRO A 8 -2.14 9.25 9.78
N ALA A 9 -1.91 8.19 10.53
CA ALA A 9 -0.63 7.95 11.19
C ALA A 9 0.53 7.84 10.15
N SER A 10 0.73 8.88 9.33
CA SER A 10 1.34 8.89 7.99
C SER A 10 2.83 9.17 8.05
N ALA A 11 3.31 9.77 9.14
CA ALA A 11 4.75 9.99 9.31
C ALA A 11 5.46 8.74 9.86
N THR A 12 4.80 7.91 10.67
CA THR A 12 5.43 6.79 11.38
C THR A 12 5.03 5.41 10.86
N VAL A 13 3.84 5.24 10.27
CA VAL A 13 3.36 3.91 9.82
C VAL A 13 3.73 3.64 8.36
N SER A 14 4.25 4.62 7.62
CA SER A 14 4.56 4.47 6.19
C SER A 14 5.56 3.35 5.90
N SER A 15 6.56 3.13 6.76
CA SER A 15 7.52 2.03 6.59
C SER A 15 6.90 0.66 6.92
N ALA A 16 6.10 0.57 7.99
CA ALA A 16 5.41 -0.66 8.38
C ALA A 16 4.37 -1.10 7.33
N VAL A 17 3.57 -0.15 6.83
CA VAL A 17 2.62 -0.37 5.74
C VAL A 17 3.33 -0.86 4.48
N VAL A 18 4.45 -0.24 4.10
CA VAL A 18 5.23 -0.68 2.92
C VAL A 18 5.81 -2.08 3.11
N ALA A 19 6.23 -2.45 4.32
CA ALA A 19 6.72 -3.79 4.63
C ALA A 19 5.61 -4.85 4.48
N GLU A 20 4.42 -4.57 5.01
CA GLU A 20 3.29 -5.48 4.88
C GLU A 20 2.82 -5.59 3.42
N ILE A 21 2.80 -4.48 2.67
CA ILE A 21 2.51 -4.52 1.24
C ILE A 21 3.52 -5.40 0.49
N LYS A 22 4.81 -5.30 0.81
CA LYS A 22 5.83 -6.17 0.22
C LYS A 22 5.59 -7.66 0.55
N TYR A 23 5.18 -7.95 1.78
CA TYR A 23 4.79 -9.30 2.19
C TYR A 23 3.58 -9.81 1.40
N LEU A 24 2.53 -8.99 1.28
CA LEU A 24 1.33 -9.30 0.51
C LEU A 24 1.60 -9.40 -1.01
N LEU A 25 2.60 -8.68 -1.53
CA LEU A 25 3.03 -8.78 -2.93
C LEU A 25 3.89 -10.01 -3.21
N ALA A 26 4.63 -10.49 -2.21
CA ALA A 26 5.35 -11.76 -2.28
C ALA A 26 4.38 -12.95 -2.26
N ASP A 27 3.22 -12.78 -1.61
CA ASP A 27 2.11 -13.73 -1.70
C ASP A 27 1.37 -13.58 -3.04
N SER A 28 1.69 -14.45 -3.99
CA SER A 28 1.12 -14.39 -5.35
C SER A 28 -0.37 -14.80 -5.41
N SER A 29 -1.01 -15.07 -4.26
CA SER A 29 -2.43 -15.46 -4.17
C SER A 29 -3.38 -14.26 -4.14
N LEU A 30 -2.90 -13.10 -3.67
CA LEU A 30 -3.74 -11.91 -3.48
C LEU A 30 -3.75 -11.04 -4.72
N SER A 31 -4.92 -10.54 -5.15
CA SER A 31 -4.98 -9.57 -6.25
C SER A 31 -4.61 -8.17 -5.77
N MET A 32 -4.16 -7.32 -6.68
CA MET A 32 -3.90 -5.90 -6.38
C MET A 32 -5.08 -5.20 -5.71
N LYS A 33 -6.32 -5.56 -6.08
CA LYS A 33 -7.54 -5.04 -5.46
C LYS A 33 -7.69 -5.50 -4.01
N ASP A 34 -7.38 -6.75 -3.71
CA ASP A 34 -7.45 -7.31 -2.36
C ASP A 34 -6.40 -6.68 -1.45
N ILE A 35 -5.19 -6.43 -1.96
CA ILE A 35 -4.12 -5.75 -1.21
C ILE A 35 -4.53 -4.30 -0.88
N VAL A 36 -5.13 -3.59 -1.84
CA VAL A 36 -5.65 -2.22 -1.64
C VAL A 36 -6.76 -2.19 -0.59
N ALA A 37 -7.68 -3.16 -0.66
CA ALA A 37 -8.77 -3.30 0.30
C ALA A 37 -8.26 -3.68 1.70
N ALA A 38 -7.30 -4.60 1.80
CA ALA A 38 -6.68 -5.01 3.06
C ALA A 38 -5.94 -3.85 3.75
N MET A 39 -5.32 -2.97 2.95
CA MET A 39 -4.62 -1.79 3.43
C MET A 39 -5.54 -0.58 3.67
N SER A 40 -6.86 -0.73 3.50
CA SER A 40 -7.85 0.35 3.64
C SER A 40 -7.55 1.59 2.79
N PHE A 41 -6.91 1.41 1.64
CA PHE A 41 -6.76 2.50 0.67
C PHE A 41 -8.07 2.67 -0.09
N SER A 42 -8.53 3.91 -0.23
CA SER A 42 -9.74 4.24 -1.00
C SER A 42 -9.62 3.84 -2.47
N ASP A 43 -8.41 3.94 -3.03
CA ASP A 43 -8.17 3.69 -4.45
C ASP A 43 -6.81 3.07 -4.72
N GLN A 44 -6.80 2.18 -5.73
CA GLN A 44 -5.57 1.59 -6.25
C GLN A 44 -4.60 2.66 -6.79
N ALA A 45 -5.11 3.78 -7.30
CA ALA A 45 -4.28 4.90 -7.78
C ALA A 45 -3.51 5.57 -6.63
N VAL A 46 -4.16 5.78 -5.49
CA VAL A 46 -3.55 6.37 -4.28
C VAL A 46 -2.51 5.42 -3.71
N PHE A 47 -2.87 4.14 -3.57
CA PHE A 47 -1.97 3.08 -3.15
C PHE A 47 -0.73 2.97 -4.06
N THR A 48 -0.92 2.98 -5.38
CA THR A 48 0.19 2.85 -6.34
C THR A 48 1.14 4.04 -6.25
N LYS A 49 0.61 5.28 -6.14
CA LYS A 49 1.42 6.48 -5.91
C LYS A 49 2.18 6.40 -4.60
N PHE A 50 1.52 5.95 -3.52
CA PHE A 50 2.11 5.81 -2.20
C PHE A 50 3.24 4.77 -2.20
N PHE A 51 2.99 3.58 -2.73
CA PHE A 51 3.96 2.49 -2.77
C PHE A 51 5.15 2.84 -3.67
N LYS A 52 4.91 3.45 -4.84
CA LYS A 52 5.97 3.92 -5.74
C LYS A 52 6.83 5.00 -5.10
N ARG A 53 6.24 5.92 -4.32
CA ARG A 53 6.99 6.96 -3.61
C ARG A 53 7.96 6.37 -2.58
N HIS A 54 7.62 5.23 -1.98
CA HIS A 54 8.44 4.58 -0.95
C HIS A 54 9.41 3.52 -1.49
N THR A 55 9.02 2.78 -2.53
CA THR A 55 9.82 1.65 -3.07
C THR A 55 10.48 1.96 -4.41
N GLY A 56 10.13 3.08 -5.04
CA GLY A 56 10.57 3.45 -6.39
C GLY A 56 9.86 2.71 -7.52
N GLN A 57 9.13 1.63 -7.22
CA GLN A 57 8.49 0.76 -8.21
C GLN A 57 6.99 0.63 -7.94
N THR A 58 6.21 0.32 -8.98
CA THR A 58 4.79 0.05 -8.76
C THR A 58 4.60 -1.33 -8.11
N PRO A 59 3.55 -1.53 -7.29
CA PRO A 59 3.30 -2.84 -6.68
C PRO A 59 3.13 -3.95 -7.73
N LYS A 60 2.54 -3.61 -8.89
CA LYS A 60 2.43 -4.51 -10.05
C LYS A 60 3.79 -4.87 -10.65
N GLN A 61 4.71 -3.91 -10.77
CA GLN A 61 6.09 -4.19 -11.22
C GLN A 61 6.85 -5.04 -10.21
N TYR A 62 6.69 -4.76 -8.91
CA TYR A 62 7.31 -5.53 -7.85
C TYR A 62 6.84 -6.99 -7.86
N ARG A 63 5.55 -7.24 -8.12
CA ARG A 63 5.00 -8.59 -8.30
C ARG A 63 5.43 -9.28 -9.58
N ASN A 64 5.44 -8.57 -10.72
CA ASN A 64 5.80 -9.16 -12.02
C ASN A 64 7.31 -9.39 -12.19
N GLY A 65 8.15 -8.85 -11.31
CA GLY A 65 9.61 -9.00 -11.34
C GLY A 65 10.16 -10.09 -10.43
N ALA A 66 9.29 -10.88 -9.78
CA ALA A 66 9.64 -12.05 -8.97
C ALA A 66 9.38 -13.35 -9.73
#